data_AF-A0A7C5IQR5-F1
#
_entry.id   AF-A0A7C5IQR5-F1
#
_cell.length_a   1.000
_cell.length_b   1.000
_cell.length_c   1.000
_cell.angle_alpha   90.00
_cell.angle_beta   90.00
_cell.angle_gamma   90.00
#
_symmetry.space_group_name_H-M   'P 1'
#
loop_
_entity.id
_entity.type
_entity.pdbx_description
1 polymer ?
#
loop_
_entity_poly.entity_id
_entity_poly.type
_entity_poly.pdbx_seq_one_letter_code
_entity_poly.pdbx_strand_id
1 'polypeptide(L)'
;MKIISRQIILLLIAMFSLNACKKDDISPASRYDNVLSFSDNSENHPKNSAFQSIIDSYVNQGVIGTSVMIKNAAGTWLGAGGSADLASKVPLKVSHQFLIA
;
A
#
# COMPACT_ATOMS: atom_id res chain seq x y z
N MET A 1 6.55 -38.07 -40.79
CA MET A 1 6.34 -37.03 -39.76
C MET A 1 4.90 -37.14 -39.28
N LYS A 2 4.64 -37.79 -38.13
CA LYS A 2 3.26 -38.06 -37.67
C LYS A 2 2.63 -36.75 -37.19
N ILE A 3 1.52 -36.37 -37.82
CA ILE A 3 0.72 -35.19 -37.47
C ILE A 3 0.26 -35.36 -36.02
N ILE A 4 0.74 -34.49 -35.14
CA ILE A 4 0.37 -34.49 -33.72
C ILE A 4 -1.14 -34.30 -33.63
N SER A 5 -1.84 -35.23 -32.98
CA SER A 5 -3.30 -35.20 -32.89
C SER A 5 -3.78 -33.95 -32.13
N ARG A 6 -4.85 -33.31 -32.61
CA ARG A 6 -5.44 -32.08 -32.01
C ARG A 6 -5.69 -32.19 -30.50
N GLN A 7 -5.98 -33.41 -30.03
CA GLN A 7 -6.21 -33.71 -28.61
C GLN A 7 -4.95 -33.57 -27.76
N ILE A 8 -3.77 -33.96 -28.29
CA ILE A 8 -2.49 -33.82 -27.59
C ILE A 8 -2.12 -32.35 -27.39
N ILE A 9 -2.42 -31.50 -28.38
CA ILE A 9 -2.17 -30.06 -28.29
C ILE A 9 -3.03 -29.41 -27.21
N LEU A 10 -4.33 -29.75 -27.16
CA LEU A 10 -5.23 -29.25 -26.12
C LEU A 10 -4.82 -29.68 -24.71
N LEU A 11 -4.33 -30.93 -24.57
CA LEU A 11 -3.86 -31.46 -23.29
C LEU A 11 -2.58 -30.76 -22.80
N LEU A 12 -1.66 -30.44 -23.72
CA LEU A 12 -0.44 -29.69 -23.42
C LEU A 12 -0.74 -28.24 -23.00
N ILE A 13 -1.69 -27.57 -23.68
CA ILE A 13 -2.10 -26.21 -23.33
C ILE A 13 -2.76 -26.19 -21.95
N ALA A 14 -3.66 -27.15 -21.66
CA ALA A 14 -4.28 -27.29 -20.36
C ALA A 14 -3.23 -27.52 -19.25
N MET A 15 -2.25 -28.40 -19.48
CA MET A 15 -1.17 -28.67 -18.53
C MET A 15 -0.27 -27.45 -18.27
N PHE A 16 0.01 -26.64 -19.30
CA PHE A 16 0.80 -25.41 -19.15
C PHE A 16 0.07 -24.32 -18.35
N SER A 17 -1.26 -24.22 -18.49
CA SER A 17 -2.06 -23.20 -17.81
C SER A 17 -2.06 -23.32 -16.28
N LEU A 18 -1.82 -24.52 -15.74
CA LEU A 18 -1.77 -24.76 -14.29
C LEU A 18 -0.54 -24.17 -13.60
N ASN A 19 0.50 -23.78 -14.36
CA ASN A 19 1.74 -23.20 -13.81
C ASN A 19 1.77 -21.66 -13.83
N ALA A 20 0.67 -21.00 -14.23
CA ALA A 20 0.61 -19.55 -14.33
C ALA A 20 0.45 -18.82 -12.97
N CYS A 21 0.17 -19.56 -11.90
CA CYS A 21 0.00 -18.97 -10.57
C CYS A 21 1.36 -18.50 -10.01
N LYS A 22 1.58 -17.19 -10.00
CA LYS A 22 2.75 -16.57 -9.38
C LYS A 22 2.36 -16.08 -7.97
N LYS A 23 3.24 -16.31 -7.00
CA LYS A 23 3.08 -15.76 -5.65
C LYS A 23 3.34 -14.26 -5.65
N ASP A 24 2.59 -13.52 -4.84
CA ASP A 24 2.85 -12.10 -4.61
C ASP A 24 4.27 -11.89 -4.09
N ASP A 25 4.89 -10.81 -4.56
CA ASP A 25 6.20 -10.38 -4.09
C ASP A 25 6.05 -9.76 -2.70
N ILE A 26 6.59 -10.42 -1.69
CA ILE A 26 6.56 -9.94 -0.30
C ILE A 26 7.86 -9.19 -0.04
N SER A 27 7.76 -7.86 0.06
CA SER A 27 8.89 -7.01 0.38
C SER A 27 9.05 -6.84 1.89
N PRO A 28 10.29 -6.81 2.42
CA PRO A 28 10.51 -6.52 3.83
C PRO A 28 10.08 -5.08 4.14
N ALA A 29 9.54 -4.85 5.35
CA ALA A 29 9.11 -3.53 5.79
C ALA A 29 10.22 -2.48 5.69
N SER A 30 11.49 -2.89 5.84
CA SER A 30 12.66 -2.02 5.71
C SER A 30 12.82 -1.38 4.34
N ARG A 31 12.17 -1.91 3.30
CA ARG A 31 12.13 -1.29 1.98
C ARG A 31 11.41 0.07 1.99
N TYR A 32 10.53 0.29 2.95
CA TYR A 32 9.73 1.50 3.09
C TYR A 32 10.26 2.44 4.19
N ASP A 33 11.30 2.02 4.92
CA ASP A 33 11.84 2.80 6.02
C ASP A 33 12.38 4.14 5.52
N ASN A 34 11.80 5.21 6.06
CA ASN A 34 12.21 6.58 5.82
C ASN A 34 11.97 7.41 7.09
N VAL A 35 12.72 8.49 7.24
CA VAL A 35 12.68 9.37 8.40
C VAL A 35 12.25 10.76 7.95
N LEU A 36 11.42 11.41 8.76
CA LEU A 36 11.09 12.83 8.54
C LEU A 36 12.35 13.69 8.69
N SER A 37 12.50 14.70 7.85
CA SER A 37 13.61 15.65 7.94
C SER A 37 13.48 16.66 9.08
N PHE A 38 12.42 16.55 9.88
CA PHE A 38 12.08 17.45 10.98
C PHE A 38 11.35 16.68 12.11
N SER A 39 11.30 17.28 13.31
CA SER A 39 10.55 16.73 14.44
C SER A 39 9.05 16.88 14.23
N ASP A 40 8.31 15.78 14.35
CA ASP A 40 6.85 15.78 14.30
C ASP A 40 6.28 16.29 15.64
N ASN A 41 5.37 17.26 15.57
CA ASN A 41 4.65 17.83 16.71
C ASN A 41 3.12 17.70 16.55
N SER A 42 2.66 16.80 15.69
CA SER A 42 1.25 16.63 15.33
C SER A 42 0.36 16.32 16.53
N GLU A 43 0.90 15.66 17.56
CA GLU A 43 0.18 15.38 18.81
C GLU A 43 -0.32 16.65 19.50
N ASN A 44 0.37 17.78 19.32
CA ASN A 44 0.03 19.06 19.93
C ASN A 44 -1.00 19.87 19.14
N HIS A 45 -1.35 19.47 17.91
CA HIS A 45 -2.32 20.20 17.11
C HIS A 45 -3.74 20.03 17.74
N PRO A 46 -4.50 21.10 17.98
CA PRO A 46 -5.77 21.03 18.74
C PRO A 46 -6.85 20.17 18.06
N LYS A 47 -6.70 19.90 16.76
CA LYS A 47 -7.58 19.04 15.97
C LYS A 47 -6.98 17.66 15.64
N ASN A 48 -5.91 17.25 16.30
CA ASN A 48 -5.20 15.99 16.02
C ASN A 48 -6.16 14.79 15.89
N SER A 49 -6.95 14.52 16.94
CA SER A 49 -7.92 13.41 16.95
C SER A 49 -9.00 13.53 15.87
N ALA A 50 -9.49 14.75 15.61
CA ALA A 50 -10.51 14.97 14.59
C ALA A 50 -9.96 14.71 13.17
N PHE A 51 -8.73 15.12 12.89
CA PHE A 51 -8.08 14.88 11.61
C PHE A 51 -7.77 13.39 11.40
N GLN A 52 -7.26 12.70 12.42
CA GLN A 52 -7.02 11.26 12.33
C GLN A 52 -8.33 10.48 12.11
N SER A 53 -9.41 10.87 12.80
CA SER A 53 -10.73 10.22 12.63
C SER A 53 -11.26 10.31 11.20
N ILE A 54 -10.95 11.39 10.46
CA ILE A 54 -11.29 11.51 9.04
C ILE A 54 -10.50 10.49 8.21
N ILE A 55 -9.19 10.38 8.43
CA ILE A 55 -8.35 9.36 7.77
C ILE A 55 -8.91 7.96 8.02
N ASP A 56 -9.17 7.63 9.29
CA ASP A 56 -9.66 6.32 9.70
C ASP A 56 -11.02 5.99 9.06
N SER A 57 -11.91 6.99 8.94
CA SER A 57 -13.20 6.84 8.26
C SER A 57 -13.04 6.47 6.78
N TYR A 58 -12.10 7.07 6.06
CA TYR A 58 -11.85 6.73 4.65
C TYR A 58 -11.13 5.40 4.47
N VAL A 59 -10.21 5.06 5.37
CA VAL A 59 -9.59 3.72 5.38
C VAL A 59 -10.65 2.64 5.58
N ASN A 60 -11.60 2.85 6.51
CA ASN A 60 -12.73 1.94 6.73
C ASN A 60 -13.68 1.85 5.53
N GLN A 61 -13.70 2.86 4.66
CA GLN A 61 -14.46 2.85 3.40
C GLN A 61 -13.69 2.21 2.23
N GLY A 62 -12.48 1.72 2.46
CA GLY A 62 -11.70 0.99 1.46
C GLY A 62 -10.53 1.77 0.86
N VAL A 63 -10.18 2.94 1.39
CA VAL A 63 -8.91 3.58 1.03
C VAL A 63 -7.75 2.73 1.52
N ILE A 64 -6.92 2.25 0.58
CA ILE A 64 -5.81 1.32 0.86
C ILE A 64 -4.80 1.95 1.81
N GLY A 65 -4.40 3.19 1.54
CA GLY A 65 -3.48 3.95 2.37
C GLY A 65 -3.49 5.42 1.99
N THR A 66 -3.43 6.30 2.98
CA THR A 66 -3.36 7.76 2.76
C THR A 66 -2.49 8.43 3.81
N SER A 67 -1.80 9.50 3.41
CA SER A 67 -1.00 10.36 4.29
C SER A 67 -1.36 11.81 3.97
N VAL A 68 -1.58 12.62 5.01
CA VAL A 68 -2.07 14.00 4.90
C VAL A 68 -1.23 14.92 5.75
N MET A 69 -0.85 16.07 5.18
CA MET A 69 -0.23 17.18 5.89
C MET A 69 -1.17 18.39 5.89
N ILE A 70 -1.43 18.93 7.07
CA ILE A 70 -2.21 20.16 7.26
C ILE A 70 -1.28 21.20 7.90
N LYS A 71 -1.19 22.38 7.30
CA LYS A 71 -0.45 23.51 7.87
C LYS A 71 -1.37 24.72 7.98
N ASN A 72 -1.58 25.21 9.20
CA ASN A 72 -2.44 26.35 9.48
C ASN A 72 -1.88 27.18 10.66
N ALA A 73 -2.66 28.16 11.14
CA ALA A 73 -2.26 29.04 12.24
C ALA A 73 -2.04 28.32 13.59
N ALA A 74 -2.64 27.15 13.78
CA ALA A 74 -2.44 26.30 14.96
C ALA A 74 -1.24 25.33 14.81
N GLY A 75 -0.50 25.42 13.70
CA GLY A 75 0.72 24.65 13.45
C GLY A 75 0.61 23.66 12.28
N THR A 76 1.53 22.70 12.27
CA THR A 76 1.56 21.60 11.30
C THR A 76 1.03 20.33 11.95
N TRP A 77 0.22 19.59 11.21
CA TRP A 77 -0.23 18.25 11.56
C TRP A 77 0.04 17.29 10.40
N LEU A 78 0.51 16.10 10.72
CA LEU A 78 0.76 14.98 9.85
C LEU A 78 -0.07 13.80 10.36
N GLY A 79 -0.71 13.07 9.45
CA GLY A 79 -1.37 11.82 9.79
C GLY A 79 -1.33 10.86 8.63
N ALA A 80 -1.34 9.57 8.94
CA ALA A 80 -1.40 8.50 7.95
C ALA A 80 -2.34 7.38 8.43
N GLY A 81 -2.84 6.59 7.49
CA GLY A 81 -3.68 5.43 7.78
C GLY A 81 -3.67 4.42 6.65
N GLY A 82 -4.05 3.18 6.96
CA GLY A 82 -4.04 2.06 6.02
C GLY A 82 -2.67 1.41 5.85
N SER A 83 -2.38 0.90 4.65
CA SER A 83 -1.19 0.11 4.34
C SER A 83 -0.36 0.74 3.22
N ALA A 84 0.96 0.72 3.41
CA ALA A 84 1.93 1.02 2.34
C ALA A 84 2.10 -0.16 1.39
N ASP A 85 1.91 -1.39 1.90
CA ASP A 85 1.88 -2.61 1.13
C ASP A 85 0.87 -3.58 1.77
N LEU A 86 -0.18 -3.92 1.02
CA LEU A 86 -1.23 -4.85 1.45
C LEU A 86 -0.74 -6.29 1.55
N ALA A 87 0.06 -6.74 0.57
CA ALA A 87 0.53 -8.13 0.52
C ALA A 87 1.53 -8.39 1.65
N SER A 88 2.43 -7.43 1.88
CA SER A 88 3.46 -7.50 2.94
C SER A 88 2.95 -7.03 4.31
N LYS A 89 1.68 -6.58 4.40
CA LYS A 89 1.05 -6.07 5.63
C LYS A 89 1.84 -4.94 6.30
N VAL A 90 2.41 -4.04 5.50
CA VAL A 90 3.19 -2.91 6.00
C VAL A 90 2.23 -1.73 6.26
N PRO A 91 2.07 -1.26 7.50
CA PRO A 91 1.25 -0.08 7.79
C PRO A 91 1.87 1.16 7.14
N LEU A 92 1.02 2.05 6.63
CA LEU A 92 1.49 3.31 6.09
C LEU A 92 1.92 4.26 7.21
N LYS A 93 3.08 4.91 7.06
CA LYS A 93 3.58 5.95 7.97
C LYS A 93 3.71 7.28 7.23
N VAL A 94 3.67 8.38 7.97
CA VAL A 94 3.81 9.76 7.44
C VAL A 94 5.13 10.01 6.70
N SER A 95 6.18 9.23 6.99
CA SER A 95 7.49 9.35 6.35
C SER A 95 7.61 8.57 5.03
N HIS A 96 6.65 7.70 4.69
CA HIS A 96 6.71 6.92 3.45
C HIS A 96 6.51 7.81 2.22
N GLN A 97 7.23 7.50 1.13
CA GLN A 97 7.17 8.26 -0.10
C GLN A 97 6.04 7.78 -1.01
N PHE A 98 5.37 8.74 -1.65
CA PHE A 98 4.37 8.49 -2.69
C PHE A 98 4.93 8.87 -4.05
N LEU A 99 4.63 8.06 -5.06
CA LEU A 99 4.81 8.47 -6.45
C LEU A 99 3.68 9.44 -6.80
N ILE A 100 4.03 10.66 -7.21
CA ILE A 100 3.07 11.65 -7.70
C ILE A 100 3.26 11.76 -9.21
N ALA A 101 2.16 11.58 -9.95
CA ALA A 101 2.11 11.61 -11.41
C ALA A 101 2.31 13.03 -11.96
#